data_AF-J9DML0-F1
#
_entry.id   AF-J9DML0-F1
#
_cell.length_a   1.000
_cell.length_b   1.000
_cell.length_c   1.000
_cell.angle_alpha   90.00
_cell.angle_beta   90.00
_cell.angle_gamma   90.00
#
_symmetry.space_group_name_H-M   'P 1'
#
loop_
_entity.id
_entity.type
_entity.pdbx_description
1 polymer ?
#
loop_
_entity_poly.entity_id
_entity_poly.type
_entity_poly.pdbx_seq_one_letter_code
_entity_poly.pdbx_strand_id
1 'polypeptide(L)'
;MNGQDAFDSTCIDAPPSCFMKERPINGMTVGIPKEYYNEALSSECWKGWNEAAKALAALGCKIKEVSMPSTTYSIICYHILAEADITSNMAR
;
A
#
# COMPACT_ATOMS: atom_id res chain seq x y z
N MET A 1 16.02 5.69 0.34
CA MET A 1 17.10 6.31 -0.45
C MET A 1 16.45 6.79 -1.73
N ASN A 2 16.48 8.09 -2.01
CA ASN A 2 15.85 8.68 -3.20
C ASN A 2 16.95 9.27 -4.08
N GLY A 3 16.84 9.14 -5.40
CA GLY A 3 17.81 9.68 -6.34
C GLY A 3 17.79 8.91 -7.65
N GLN A 4 18.20 9.58 -8.72
CA GLN A 4 18.42 8.93 -10.01
C GLN A 4 19.71 8.11 -9.98
N ASP A 5 19.67 6.92 -10.56
CA ASP A 5 20.85 6.11 -10.86
C ASP A 5 20.95 5.93 -12.38
N ALA A 6 22.05 6.42 -12.96
CA ALA A 6 22.30 6.33 -14.40
C ALA A 6 22.53 4.88 -14.87
N PHE A 7 22.82 3.95 -13.96
CA PHE A 7 23.05 2.53 -14.27
C PHE A 7 21.81 1.64 -14.06
N ASP A 8 20.70 2.21 -13.60
CA ASP A 8 19.42 1.51 -13.44
C ASP A 8 18.41 2.05 -14.45
N SER A 9 18.10 1.25 -15.48
CA SER A 9 17.14 1.61 -16.52
C SER A 9 15.69 1.66 -16.03
N THR A 10 15.40 1.14 -14.85
CA THR A 10 14.07 1.20 -14.21
C THR A 10 13.94 2.38 -13.24
N CYS A 11 15.02 3.13 -13.03
CA CYS A 11 15.01 4.32 -12.19
C CYS A 11 14.17 5.44 -12.82
N ILE A 12 13.28 6.04 -12.01
CA ILE A 12 12.38 7.11 -12.46
C ILE A 12 12.84 8.48 -12.00
N ASP A 13 12.66 9.49 -12.85
CA ASP A 13 12.77 10.91 -12.46
C ASP A 13 11.51 11.34 -11.69
N ALA A 14 11.41 10.94 -10.43
CA ALA A 14 10.24 11.25 -9.61
C ALA A 14 10.21 12.76 -9.30
N PRO A 15 9.10 13.47 -9.60
CA PRO A 15 9.01 14.90 -9.32
C PRO A 15 9.09 15.16 -7.80
N PRO A 16 9.58 16.35 -7.38
CA PRO A 16 9.70 16.69 -5.96
C PRO A 16 8.39 16.55 -5.15
N SER A 17 7.24 16.57 -5.81
CA SER A 17 5.91 16.37 -5.22
C SER A 17 5.62 14.95 -4.76
N CYS A 18 6.33 13.94 -5.29
CA CYS A 18 6.22 12.54 -4.87
C CYS A 18 6.84 12.28 -3.50
N PHE A 19 7.69 13.20 -3.03
CA PHE A 19 8.31 13.10 -1.72
C PHE A 19 7.46 13.79 -0.66
N MET A 20 7.35 13.16 0.51
CA MET A 20 6.65 13.72 1.65
C MET A 20 7.27 15.05 2.05
N LYS A 21 6.50 16.13 1.86
CA LYS A 21 6.66 17.37 2.62
C LYS A 21 5.73 17.26 3.82
N GLU A 22 6.09 17.86 4.96
CA GLU A 22 5.17 18.00 6.09
C GLU A 22 3.89 18.70 5.58
N ARG A 23 2.80 17.95 5.50
CA ARG A 23 1.50 18.45 5.06
C ARG A 23 0.49 18.23 6.18
N PRO A 24 -0.37 19.23 6.46
CA PRO A 24 -1.46 19.02 7.40
C PRO A 24 -2.38 17.92 6.86
N ILE A 25 -2.70 16.95 7.71
CA ILE A 25 -3.57 15.81 7.36
C ILE A 25 -5.05 16.08 7.63
N ASN A 26 -5.39 17.20 8.29
CA ASN A 26 -6.76 17.60 8.55
C ASN A 26 -7.54 17.75 7.22
N GLY A 27 -8.70 17.11 7.12
CA GLY A 27 -9.53 17.07 5.93
C GLY A 27 -9.12 16.01 4.89
N MET A 28 -8.00 15.30 5.08
CA MET A 28 -7.56 14.23 4.17
C MET A 28 -8.54 13.06 4.23
N THR A 29 -8.84 12.47 3.06
CA THR A 29 -9.70 11.28 3.00
C THR A 29 -8.85 10.01 3.03
N VAL A 30 -9.14 9.12 3.97
CA VAL A 30 -8.45 7.84 4.15
C VAL A 30 -9.43 6.72 3.77
N GLY A 31 -9.07 5.95 2.75
CA GLY A 31 -9.84 4.79 2.29
C GLY A 31 -9.48 3.54 3.11
N ILE A 32 -10.48 2.82 3.61
CA ILE A 32 -10.32 1.51 4.26
C ILE A 32 -10.97 0.45 3.36
N PRO A 33 -10.18 -0.44 2.73
CA PRO A 33 -10.71 -1.51 1.89
C PRO A 33 -11.50 -2.54 2.71
N LYS A 34 -12.71 -2.87 2.26
CA LYS A 34 -13.56 -3.89 2.90
C LYS A 34 -12.92 -5.27 2.90
N GLU A 35 -12.23 -5.59 1.80
CA GLU A 35 -11.65 -6.90 1.53
C GLU A 35 -10.47 -7.23 2.46
N TYR A 36 -9.94 -6.24 3.17
CA TYR A 36 -8.86 -6.43 4.15
C TYR A 36 -9.38 -6.98 5.48
N TYR A 37 -10.68 -6.86 5.74
CA TYR A 37 -11.33 -7.62 6.79
C TYR A 37 -11.75 -8.98 6.23
N ASN A 38 -10.95 -10.00 6.51
CA ASN A 38 -11.17 -11.36 6.03
C ASN A 38 -10.92 -12.38 7.16
N GLU A 39 -11.23 -13.64 6.86
CA GLU A 39 -11.18 -14.75 7.82
C GLU A 39 -9.77 -15.02 8.39
N ALA A 40 -8.72 -14.61 7.69
CA ALA A 40 -7.34 -14.78 8.13
C ALA A 40 -6.86 -13.66 9.07
N LEU A 41 -7.64 -12.58 9.23
CA LEU A 41 -7.27 -11.46 10.10
C LEU A 41 -7.61 -11.77 11.55
N SER A 42 -6.61 -11.69 12.43
CA SER A 42 -6.84 -11.87 13.86
C SER A 42 -7.67 -10.73 14.48
N SER A 43 -8.37 -11.04 15.57
CA SER A 43 -9.21 -10.08 16.27
C SER A 43 -8.41 -8.90 16.85
N GLU A 44 -7.17 -9.16 17.25
CA GLU A 44 -6.21 -8.19 17.79
C GLU A 44 -5.76 -7.22 16.71
N CYS A 45 -5.42 -7.72 15.51
CA CYS A 45 -5.08 -6.91 14.35
C CYS A 45 -6.28 -6.04 13.94
N TRP A 46 -7.49 -6.60 13.92
CA TRP A 46 -8.70 -5.84 13.61
C TRP A 46 -8.96 -4.73 14.62
N LYS A 47 -8.73 -4.98 15.91
CA LYS A 47 -8.84 -3.96 16.96
C LYS A 47 -7.82 -2.83 16.73
N GLY A 48 -6.56 -3.17 16.50
CA GLY A 48 -5.50 -2.18 16.23
C GLY A 48 -5.80 -1.33 14.99
N TRP A 49 -6.35 -1.94 13.94
CA TRP A 49 -6.79 -1.21 12.74
C TRP A 49 -7.84 -0.15 13.06
N ASN A 50 -8.87 -0.54 13.81
CA ASN A 50 -9.95 0.36 14.19
C ASN A 50 -9.46 1.49 15.11
N GLU A 51 -8.52 1.21 16.01
CA GLU A 51 -7.88 2.23 16.85
C GLU A 51 -7.10 3.25 16.01
N ALA A 52 -6.33 2.79 15.02
CA ALA A 52 -5.62 3.67 14.10
C ALA A 52 -6.58 4.54 13.26
N ALA A 53 -7.68 3.95 12.77
CA ALA A 53 -8.70 4.70 12.04
C ALA A 53 -9.37 5.79 12.91
N LYS A 54 -9.65 5.48 14.18
CA LYS A 54 -10.19 6.46 15.14
C LYS A 54 -9.19 7.58 15.44
N ALA A 55 -7.91 7.25 15.59
CA ALA A 55 -6.86 8.25 15.80
C ALA A 55 -6.77 9.21 14.60
N LEU A 56 -6.81 8.69 13.37
CA LEU A 56 -6.83 9.52 12.15
C LEU A 56 -8.08 10.39 12.08
N ALA A 57 -9.25 9.87 12.44
CA ALA A 57 -10.49 10.65 12.50
C ALA A 57 -10.39 11.80 13.53
N ALA A 58 -9.79 11.54 14.71
CA ALA A 58 -9.58 12.55 15.74
C ALA A 58 -8.61 13.66 15.30
N LEU A 59 -7.69 13.37 14.38
CA LEU A 59 -6.79 14.34 13.75
C LEU A 59 -7.46 15.11 12.58
N GLY A 60 -8.75 14.89 12.33
CA GLY A 60 -9.55 15.60 11.33
C GLY A 60 -9.61 14.92 9.96
N CYS A 61 -9.12 13.70 9.82
CA CYS A 61 -9.24 12.93 8.58
C CYS A 61 -10.67 12.41 8.37
N LYS A 62 -11.09 12.27 7.11
CA LYS A 62 -12.35 11.64 6.71
C LYS A 62 -12.10 10.17 6.40
N ILE A 63 -12.58 9.28 7.26
CA ILE A 63 -12.49 7.83 7.01
C ILE A 63 -13.62 7.43 6.06
N LYS A 64 -13.27 6.75 4.96
CA LYS A 64 -14.22 6.20 4.00
C LYS A 64 -13.95 4.72 3.77
N GLU A 65 -15.00 3.93 3.81
CA GLU A 65 -14.95 2.54 3.37
C GLU A 65 -14.89 2.48 1.83
N VAL A 66 -13.98 1.69 1.28
CA VAL A 66 -13.78 1.51 -0.17
C VAL A 66 -13.77 0.03 -0.54
N SER A 67 -14.05 -0.30 -1.80
CA SER A 67 -13.96 -1.68 -2.29
C SER A 67 -12.80 -1.80 -3.27
N MET A 68 -11.98 -2.82 -3.05
CA MET A 68 -10.84 -3.23 -3.87
C MET A 68 -10.94 -4.74 -4.16
N PRO A 69 -11.91 -5.17 -5.00
CA PRO A 69 -12.26 -6.59 -5.16
C PRO A 69 -11.14 -7.41 -5.79
N SER A 70 -10.25 -6.77 -6.56
CA SER A 70 -9.09 -7.44 -7.17
C SER A 70 -8.03 -7.88 -6.16
N THR A 71 -8.06 -7.37 -4.92
CA THR A 71 -6.99 -7.66 -3.96
C THR A 71 -6.98 -9.11 -3.52
N THR A 72 -8.11 -9.80 -3.56
CA THR A 72 -8.19 -11.24 -3.26
C THR A 72 -7.28 -12.08 -4.16
N TYR A 73 -6.98 -11.61 -5.38
CA TYR A 73 -6.10 -12.31 -6.33
C TYR A 73 -4.62 -11.92 -6.19
N SER A 74 -4.29 -10.91 -5.38
CA SER A 74 -2.95 -10.30 -5.35
C SER A 74 -1.84 -11.29 -5.03
N ILE A 75 -2.05 -12.18 -4.05
CA ILE A 75 -1.07 -13.19 -3.64
C ILE A 75 -0.81 -14.19 -4.78
N ILE A 76 -1.87 -14.67 -5.44
CA ILE A 76 -1.75 -15.65 -6.54
C ILE A 76 -1.03 -15.02 -7.73
N CYS A 77 -1.42 -13.80 -8.12
CA CYS A 77 -0.75 -13.08 -9.20
C CYS A 77 0.73 -12.84 -8.88
N TYR A 78 1.04 -12.46 -7.64
CA TYR A 78 2.42 -12.28 -7.19
C TYR A 78 3.23 -13.56 -7.32
N HIS A 79 2.72 -14.72 -6.89
CA HIS A 79 3.44 -15.99 -6.99
C HIS A 79 3.78 -16.35 -8.44
N ILE A 80 2.81 -16.24 -9.35
CA ILE A 80 3.03 -16.56 -10.77
C ILE A 80 4.09 -15.65 -11.38
N LEU A 81 3.97 -14.33 -11.17
CA LEU A 81 4.90 -13.36 -11.73
C LEU A 81 6.30 -13.48 -11.12
N ALA A 82 6.39 -13.60 -9.80
CA ALA A 82 7.66 -13.70 -9.10
C ALA A 82 8.43 -14.98 -9.49
N GLU A 83 7.74 -16.12 -9.63
CA GLU A 83 8.38 -17.36 -10.07
C GLU A 83 8.89 -17.25 -11.52
N ALA A 84 8.11 -16.65 -12.41
CA ALA A 84 8.53 -16.40 -13.80
C ALA A 84 9.76 -15.48 -13.85
N ASP A 85 9.79 -14.42 -13.05
CA ASP A 85 10.92 -13.49 -13.00
C ASP A 85 12.17 -14.14 -12.38
N ILE A 86 12.02 -14.90 -11.29
CA ILE A 86 13.13 -15.61 -10.65
C ILE A 86 13.74 -16.63 -11.61
N THR A 87 12.91 -17.42 -12.30
CA THR A 87 13.41 -18.42 -13.26
C THR A 87 14.12 -17.76 -14.44
N SER A 88 13.58 -16.67 -14.98
CA SER A 88 14.24 -15.91 -16.05
C SER A 88 15.59 -15.32 -15.60
N ASN A 89 15.67 -14.80 -14.39
CA ASN A 89 16.91 -14.21 -13.85
C ASN A 89 17.97 -15.26 -13.55
N MET A 90 17.58 -16.44 -13.07
CA MET A 90 18.49 -17.54 -12.72
C MET A 90 18.87 -18.43 -13.91
N ALA A 91 18.15 -18.34 -15.04
CA ALA A 91 18.50 -19.04 -16.27
C ALA A 91 19.73 -18.45 -16.98
N ARG A 92 20.21 -17.29 -16.53
CA ARG A 92 21.39 -16.60 -17.03
C ARG A 92 22.62 -16.91 -16.17
#